data_AF-A0A7J3DNQ9-F1
#
_entry.id   AF-A0A7J3DNQ9-F1
#
_cell.length_a   1.000
_cell.length_b   1.000
_cell.length_c   1.000
_cell.angle_alpha   90.00
_cell.angle_beta   90.00
_cell.angle_gamma   90.00
#
_symmetry.space_group_name_H-M   'P 1'
#
loop_
_entity.id
_entity.type
_entity.pdbx_description
1 polymer ?
#
loop_
_entity_poly.entity_id
_entity_poly.type
_entity_poly.pdbx_seq_one_letter_code
_entity_poly.pdbx_strand_id
1 'polypeptide(L)'
;KVIRVGGIISSVKRVITKSGSAMFFTKLEDGENKIEVVFFPSILNKKPIALKENKPIIVFGRVGEEDGIPKIICEDFEEIIES
;
A
#
# COMPACT_ATOMS: atom_id res chain seq x y z
N LYS A 1 -14.85 5.59 -7.24
CA LYS A 1 -14.08 5.26 -8.46
C LYS A 1 -12.83 4.52 -8.01
N VAL A 2 -12.58 3.32 -8.56
CA VAL A 2 -11.38 2.54 -8.26
C VAL A 2 -10.25 3.05 -9.16
N ILE A 3 -9.06 3.17 -8.60
CA ILE A 3 -7.83 3.59 -9.29
C ILE A 3 -6.80 2.45 -9.26
N ARG A 4 -5.90 2.49 -10.23
CA ARG A 4 -4.73 1.61 -10.31
C ARG A 4 -3.49 2.49 -10.41
N VAL A 5 -2.54 2.28 -9.52
CA VAL A 5 -1.26 3.00 -9.51
C VAL A 5 -0.10 2.02 -9.39
N GLY A 6 1.02 2.32 -10.01
CA GLY A 6 2.24 1.54 -9.93
C GLY A 6 3.38 2.39 -9.38
N GLY A 7 4.33 1.76 -8.72
CA GLY A 7 5.52 2.44 -8.21
C GLY A 7 6.38 1.52 -7.35
N ILE A 8 7.40 2.10 -6.72
CA ILE A 8 8.32 1.42 -5.83
C ILE A 8 7.95 1.76 -4.38
N ILE A 9 7.90 0.75 -3.51
CA ILE A 9 7.71 0.97 -2.07
C ILE A 9 8.97 1.63 -1.51
N SER A 10 8.87 2.88 -1.09
CA SER A 10 9.99 3.67 -0.54
C SER A 10 10.06 3.64 0.99
N SER A 11 8.97 3.28 1.68
CA SER A 11 8.98 3.04 3.12
C SER A 11 7.83 2.12 3.54
N VAL A 12 8.04 1.35 4.61
CA VAL A 12 7.05 0.44 5.18
C VAL A 12 6.95 0.64 6.70
N LYS A 13 5.78 1.05 7.17
CA LYS A 13 5.46 1.17 8.60
C LYS A 13 4.37 0.18 8.99
N ARG A 14 4.74 -0.82 9.78
CA ARG A 14 3.80 -1.78 10.36
C ARG A 14 3.20 -1.21 11.66
N VAL A 15 1.89 -1.29 11.78
CA VAL A 15 1.12 -0.90 12.97
C VAL A 15 0.25 -2.07 13.39
N ILE A 16 0.19 -2.34 14.70
CA ILE A 16 -0.77 -3.29 15.25
C ILE A 16 -2.03 -2.51 15.62
N THR A 17 -3.17 -2.90 15.04
CA THR A 17 -4.45 -2.27 15.35
C THR A 17 -4.88 -2.63 16.76
N LYS A 18 -5.88 -1.91 17.30
CA LYS A 18 -6.50 -2.25 18.60
C LYS A 18 -7.06 -3.68 18.65
N SER A 19 -7.41 -4.26 17.49
CA SER A 19 -7.86 -5.66 17.37
C SER A 19 -6.71 -6.68 17.32
N GLY A 20 -5.45 -6.25 17.44
CA GLY A 20 -4.27 -7.11 17.36
C GLY A 20 -3.83 -7.48 15.95
N SER A 21 -4.52 -6.98 14.92
CA SER A 21 -4.22 -7.31 13.52
C SER A 21 -3.15 -6.38 12.94
N ALA A 22 -2.33 -6.88 12.02
CA ALA A 22 -1.30 -6.07 11.38
C ALA A 22 -1.90 -5.20 10.26
N MET A 23 -1.60 -3.91 10.31
CA MET A 23 -1.89 -2.91 9.27
C MET A 23 -0.56 -2.30 8.81
N PHE A 24 -0.46 -1.92 7.54
CA PHE A 24 0.75 -1.30 7.01
C PHE A 24 0.43 0.04 6.36
N PHE A 25 1.23 1.05 6.70
CA PHE A 25 1.29 2.33 6.01
C PHE A 25 2.56 2.30 5.18
N THR A 26 2.43 2.44 3.87
CA THR A 26 3.58 2.43 2.96
C THR A 26 3.59 3.71 2.16
N LYS A 27 4.77 4.11 1.67
CA LYS A 27 4.87 5.14 0.64
C LYS A 27 5.20 4.49 -0.68
N LEU A 28 4.39 4.76 -1.69
CA LEU A 28 4.62 4.36 -3.07
C LEU A 28 5.18 5.56 -3.83
N GLU A 29 6.26 5.35 -4.59
CA GLU A 29 6.98 6.39 -5.33
C GLU A 29 7.06 6.05 -6.81
N ASP A 30 6.83 7.04 -7.67
CA ASP A 30 6.88 6.94 -9.14
C ASP A 30 8.12 7.62 -9.76
N GLY A 31 9.00 8.17 -8.92
CA GLY A 31 10.24 8.84 -9.30
C GLY A 31 10.30 10.28 -8.81
N GLU A 32 9.22 11.04 -8.92
CA GLU A 32 9.15 12.43 -8.46
C GLU A 32 8.22 12.61 -7.26
N ASN A 33 7.13 11.84 -7.22
CA ASN A 33 6.10 11.99 -6.21
C ASN A 33 5.99 10.75 -5.34
N LYS A 34 5.48 10.95 -4.13
CA LYS A 34 5.18 9.86 -3.18
C LYS A 34 3.76 9.98 -2.69
N ILE A 35 3.07 8.87 -2.60
CA ILE A 35 1.73 8.80 -2.02
C ILE A 35 1.67 7.72 -0.96
N GLU A 36 0.94 8.00 0.12
CA GLU A 36 0.71 7.00 1.15
C GLU A 36 -0.33 5.98 0.67
N VAL A 37 -0.01 4.70 0.88
CA VAL A 37 -0.91 3.58 0.62
C VAL A 37 -1.11 2.82 1.93
N VAL A 38 -2.37 2.65 2.32
CA VAL A 38 -2.78 1.94 3.54
C VAL A 38 -3.24 0.54 3.19
N PHE A 39 -2.59 -0.46 3.78
CA PHE A 39 -2.89 -1.87 3.63
C PHE A 39 -3.58 -2.38 4.90
N PHE A 40 -4.87 -2.67 4.78
CA PHE A 40 -5.66 -3.21 5.87
C PHE A 40 -5.37 -4.70 6.10
N PRO A 41 -5.56 -5.20 7.34
CA PRO A 41 -5.37 -6.62 7.66
C PRO A 41 -6.11 -7.58 6.72
N SER A 42 -7.31 -7.19 6.26
CA SER A 42 -8.13 -7.99 5.35
C SER A 42 -7.44 -8.31 4.03
N ILE A 43 -6.60 -7.40 3.51
CA ILE A 43 -5.85 -7.60 2.27
C ILE A 43 -4.61 -8.46 2.53
N LEU A 44 -3.90 -8.18 3.62
CA LEU A 44 -2.68 -8.89 4.01
C LEU A 44 -2.95 -10.36 4.36
N ASN A 45 -4.13 -10.66 4.91
CA ASN A 45 -4.56 -12.03 5.17
C ASN A 45 -4.88 -12.81 3.89
N LYS A 46 -5.31 -12.13 2.82
CA LYS A 46 -5.57 -12.76 1.51
C LYS A 46 -4.30 -13.01 0.72
N LYS A 47 -3.33 -12.11 0.84
CA LYS A 47 -2.03 -12.16 0.14
C LYS A 47 -0.91 -12.03 1.18
N PRO A 48 -0.31 -13.14 1.66
CA PRO A 48 0.79 -13.10 2.64
C PRO A 48 2.13 -12.68 1.99
N ILE A 49 2.07 -11.75 1.04
CA ILE A 49 3.26 -11.15 0.44
C ILE A 49 3.88 -10.20 1.46
N ALA A 50 5.20 -10.32 1.65
CA ALA A 50 5.94 -9.39 2.48
C ALA A 50 6.09 -8.05 1.74
N LEU A 51 5.34 -7.04 2.20
CA LEU A 51 5.62 -5.64 1.86
C LEU A 51 7.01 -5.28 2.36
N LYS A 52 7.89 -4.91 1.43
CA LYS A 52 9.28 -4.53 1.71
C LYS A 52 9.64 -3.33 0.86
N GLU A 53 10.57 -2.53 1.37
CA GLU A 53 11.14 -1.42 0.62
C GLU A 53 11.85 -1.92 -0.64
N ASN A 54 11.96 -1.04 -1.64
CA ASN A 54 12.53 -1.30 -2.97
C ASN A 54 11.80 -2.37 -3.78
N LYS A 55 10.57 -2.73 -3.41
CA LYS A 55 9.74 -3.61 -4.22
C LYS A 55 8.84 -2.81 -5.17
N PRO A 56 8.86 -3.10 -6.48
CA PRO A 56 7.89 -2.55 -7.41
C PRO A 56 6.55 -3.26 -7.25
N ILE A 57 5.48 -2.50 -7.06
CA ILE A 57 4.13 -3.04 -6.92
C ILE A 57 3.13 -2.24 -7.74
N ILE A 58 2.01 -2.88 -8.04
CA ILE A 58 0.80 -2.26 -8.54
C ILE A 58 -0.26 -2.35 -7.45
N VAL A 59 -0.87 -1.21 -7.12
CA VAL A 59 -1.94 -1.09 -6.14
C VAL A 59 -3.25 -0.79 -6.85
N PHE A 60 -4.29 -1.53 -6.48
CA PHE A 60 -5.68 -1.28 -6.83
C PHE A 60 -6.41 -0.82 -5.58
N GLY A 61 -7.13 0.29 -5.67
CA GLY A 61 -7.82 0.82 -4.51
C GLY A 61 -8.61 2.07 -4.79
N ARG A 62 -8.93 2.79 -3.72
CA ARG A 62 -9.68 4.04 -3.79
C ARG A 62 -8.91 5.17 -3.14
N VAL A 63 -9.11 6.38 -3.65
CA VAL A 63 -8.61 7.59 -3.00
C VAL A 63 -9.42 7.82 -1.73
N GLY A 64 -8.71 7.95 -0.61
CA GLY A 64 -9.23 8.45 0.65
C GLY A 64 -8.47 9.71 1.05
N GLU A 65 -8.87 10.27 2.19
CA GLU A 65 -8.27 11.48 2.74
C GLU A 65 -8.22 11.34 4.26
N GLU A 66 -7.16 11.84 4.87
CA GLU A 66 -7.08 12.05 6.32
C GLU A 66 -6.34 13.35 6.56
N ASP A 67 -6.94 14.24 7.35
CA ASP A 67 -6.41 15.58 7.64
C ASP A 67 -6.06 16.41 6.39
N GLY A 68 -6.86 16.28 5.32
CA GLY A 68 -6.63 16.98 4.05
C GLY A 68 -5.52 16.38 3.17
N ILE A 69 -4.90 15.28 3.60
CA ILE A 69 -3.84 14.61 2.86
C ILE A 69 -4.43 13.42 2.09
N PRO A 70 -4.33 13.40 0.75
CA PRO A 70 -4.84 12.29 -0.04
C PRO A 70 -3.99 11.04 0.17
N LYS A 71 -4.66 9.90 0.27
CA LYS A 71 -4.04 8.57 0.40
C LYS A 71 -4.78 7.53 -0.40
N ILE A 72 -4.15 6.39 -0.62
CA ILE A 72 -4.75 5.26 -1.30
C ILE A 72 -5.12 4.20 -0.27
N ILE A 73 -6.40 3.85 -0.22
CA ILE A 73 -6.88 2.70 0.53
C ILE A 73 -6.78 1.48 -0.39
N CYS A 74 -5.83 0.58 -0.09
CA CYS A 74 -5.58 -0.61 -0.88
C CYS A 74 -6.74 -1.61 -0.76
N GLU A 75 -7.25 -2.04 -1.91
CA GLU A 75 -8.28 -3.09 -2.03
C GLU A 75 -7.68 -4.36 -2.66
N ASP A 76 -6.64 -4.22 -3.49
CA ASP A 76 -5.81 -5.33 -3.94
C ASP A 76 -4.42 -4.84 -4.39
N PHE A 77 -3.43 -5.74 -4.49
CA PHE A 77 -2.10 -5.40 -5.01
C PHE A 77 -1.37 -6.58 -5.62
N GLU A 78 -0.41 -6.28 -6.50
CA GLU A 78 0.45 -7.27 -7.17
C GLU A 78 1.90 -6.79 -7.14
N GLU A 79 2.83 -7.71 -6.87
CA GLU A 79 4.27 -7.46 -7.01
C GLU A 79 4.66 -7.61 -8.48
N ILE A 80 5.47 -6.68 -8.99
CA ILE A 80 6.04 -6.79 -10.33
C ILE A 80 7.31 -7.64 -10.21
N ILE A 81 7.25 -8.86 -10.74
CA ILE A 81 8.38 -9.79 -10.73
C ILE A 81 8.90 -9.86 -12.18
N GLU A 82 10.17 -9.49 -12.40
CA GLU A 82 10.84 -9.79 -13.66
C GLU A 82 11.14 -11.29 -13.76
N SER A 83 10.94 -11.84 -14.97
CA SER A 83 11.09 -13.27 -15.28
C SER A 83 12.54 -13.67 -15.48
#